data_AF-A0A0J9SYH6-F1
#
_entry.id   AF-A0A0J9SYH6-F1
#
_cell.length_a   1.000
_cell.length_b   1.000
_cell.length_c   1.000
_cell.angle_alpha   90.00
_cell.angle_beta   90.00
_cell.angle_gamma   90.00
#
_symmetry.space_group_name_H-M   'P 1'
#
loop_
_entity.id
_entity.type
_entity.pdbx_description
1 polymer ?
#
loop_
_entity_poly.entity_id
_entity_poly.type
_entity_poly.pdbx_seq_one_letter_code
_entity_poly.pdbx_strand_id
1 'polypeptide(L)'
;MEATIKGERITFYFLSSNKFDKALKEDVQDNRYSTYYNGISALNKIFPWIGDLSKKLSRNISFVHDSYIPGDEFNKKRCYDLNFWLHDQVYKNLQSSKKSTEYLGGIVDKLQSVWQDIVDKEFQGRDFTCLPDKKLLLNMQFLQ
;
A
#
# COMPACT_ATOMS: atom_id res chain seq x y z
N MET A 1 0.99 -18.02 -46.26
CA MET A 1 0.79 -16.74 -45.58
C MET A 1 0.82 -17.02 -44.09
N GLU A 2 2.01 -16.94 -43.51
CA GLU A 2 2.24 -17.06 -42.06
C GLU A 2 3.11 -15.87 -41.69
N ALA A 3 2.55 -14.96 -40.88
CA ALA A 3 3.27 -13.81 -40.39
C ALA A 3 3.97 -14.20 -39.08
N THR A 4 5.26 -14.48 -39.16
CA THR A 4 6.11 -14.73 -38.00
C THR A 4 6.49 -13.38 -37.38
N ILE A 5 5.77 -12.96 -36.34
CA ILE A 5 6.19 -11.81 -35.53
C ILE A 5 7.35 -12.29 -34.65
N LYS A 6 8.59 -12.08 -35.13
CA LYS A 6 9.79 -12.03 -34.27
C LYS A 6 9.70 -10.76 -33.42
N GLY A 7 8.82 -10.78 -32.42
CA GLY A 7 8.77 -9.74 -31.41
C GLY A 7 9.89 -10.00 -30.42
N GLU A 8 10.93 -9.17 -30.43
CA GLU A 8 11.73 -8.98 -29.23
C GLU A 8 10.75 -8.74 -28.08
N ARG A 9 10.72 -9.65 -27.11
CA ARG A 9 9.98 -9.39 -25.87
C ARG A 9 10.61 -8.14 -25.27
N ILE A 10 9.86 -7.04 -25.22
CA ILE A 10 10.23 -5.87 -24.43
C ILE A 10 10.43 -6.37 -23.00
N THR A 11 11.69 -6.52 -22.59
CA THR A 11 12.06 -6.79 -21.22
C THR A 11 11.93 -5.49 -20.46
N PHE A 12 10.75 -5.28 -19.89
CA PHE A 12 10.58 -4.26 -18.86
C PHE A 12 11.51 -4.64 -17.70
N TYR A 13 12.61 -3.89 -17.53
CA TYR A 13 13.52 -4.00 -16.37
C TYR A 13 12.82 -3.67 -15.05
N PHE A 14 11.56 -3.22 -15.11
CA PHE A 14 10.66 -2.94 -14.02
C PHE A 14 10.10 -4.24 -13.39
N LEU A 15 9.75 -4.19 -12.11
CA LEU A 15 8.85 -5.19 -11.54
C LEU A 15 7.56 -5.14 -12.36
N SER A 16 7.25 -6.20 -13.11
CA SER A 16 5.93 -6.32 -13.75
C SER A 16 4.85 -6.11 -12.68
N SER A 17 3.70 -5.56 -13.05
CA SER A 17 2.60 -5.29 -12.09
C SER A 17 2.33 -6.49 -11.17
N ASN A 18 2.37 -7.71 -11.72
CA ASN A 18 2.21 -8.94 -10.95
C ASN A 18 3.31 -9.17 -9.90
N LYS A 19 4.58 -8.83 -10.20
CA LYS A 19 5.68 -8.93 -9.23
C LYS A 19 5.54 -7.88 -8.14
N PHE A 20 5.13 -6.66 -8.48
CA PHE A 20 4.89 -5.59 -7.50
C PHE A 20 3.73 -5.95 -6.55
N ASP A 21 2.60 -6.41 -7.10
CA ASP A 21 1.44 -6.85 -6.31
C ASP A 21 1.77 -8.03 -5.40
N LYS A 22 2.60 -8.96 -5.87
CA LYS A 22 3.09 -10.07 -5.05
C LYS A 22 3.94 -9.55 -3.91
N ALA A 23 4.88 -8.64 -4.20
CA ALA A 23 5.73 -8.04 -3.20
C ALA A 23 4.89 -7.37 -2.10
N LEU A 24 3.87 -6.58 -2.41
CA LEU A 24 3.00 -5.93 -1.41
C LEU A 24 2.37 -6.90 -0.39
N LYS A 25 2.21 -8.17 -0.75
CA LYS A 25 1.54 -9.21 0.06
C LYS A 25 2.52 -10.10 0.84
N GLU A 26 3.82 -9.96 0.62
CA GLU A 26 4.82 -10.74 1.34
C GLU A 26 4.79 -10.46 2.85
N ASP A 27 5.07 -11.51 3.62
CA ASP A 27 5.20 -11.41 5.06
C ASP A 27 6.45 -10.62 5.46
N VAL A 28 6.39 -10.02 6.64
CA VAL A 28 7.43 -9.11 7.12
C VAL A 28 7.75 -9.40 8.58
N GLN A 29 9.04 -9.48 8.87
CA GLN A 29 9.56 -9.59 10.24
C GLN A 29 10.05 -8.24 10.77
N ASP A 30 10.35 -7.31 9.85
CA ASP A 30 10.80 -5.95 10.16
C ASP A 30 9.69 -5.11 10.84
N ASN A 31 10.09 -4.25 11.76
CA ASN A 31 9.21 -3.39 12.54
C ASN A 31 9.58 -1.90 12.37
N ARG A 32 10.05 -1.53 11.18
CA ARG A 32 10.38 -0.14 10.83
C ARG A 32 9.18 0.79 11.01
N TYR A 33 9.48 2.04 11.38
CA TYR A 33 8.51 3.10 11.67
C TYR A 33 7.50 2.76 12.77
N SER A 34 7.75 1.74 13.60
CA SER A 34 6.81 1.30 14.65
C SER A 34 6.42 2.41 15.63
N THR A 35 7.30 3.36 15.90
CA THR A 35 7.02 4.53 16.76
C THR A 35 5.87 5.40 16.26
N TYR A 36 5.66 5.49 14.94
CA TYR A 36 4.57 6.25 14.34
C TYR A 36 3.19 5.64 14.65
N TYR A 37 3.13 4.34 14.96
CA TYR A 37 1.89 3.64 15.26
C TYR A 37 1.48 3.72 16.73
N ASN A 38 2.28 4.36 17.60
CA ASN A 38 1.97 4.50 19.03
C ASN A 38 0.61 5.17 19.28
N GLY A 39 0.26 6.17 18.45
CA GLY A 39 -1.02 6.89 18.52
C GLY A 39 -2.25 6.04 18.18
N ILE A 40 -2.06 4.87 17.57
CA ILE A 40 -3.14 3.93 17.24
C ILE A 40 -3.04 2.61 18.00
N SER A 41 -2.21 2.53 19.04
CA SER A 41 -2.00 1.31 19.84
C SER A 41 -3.29 0.73 20.45
N ALA A 42 -4.27 1.57 20.79
CA ALA A 42 -5.59 1.14 21.25
C ALA A 42 -6.35 0.36 20.16
N LEU A 43 -6.18 0.72 18.89
CA LEU A 43 -6.80 0.03 17.76
C LEU A 43 -6.30 -1.41 17.65
N ASN A 44 -5.01 -1.62 17.90
CA ASN A 44 -4.41 -2.96 17.90
C ASN A 44 -4.99 -3.88 18.98
N LYS A 45 -5.47 -3.33 20.11
CA LYS A 45 -6.14 -4.12 21.15
C LYS A 45 -7.52 -4.61 20.70
N ILE A 46 -8.22 -3.81 19.89
CA ILE A 46 -9.56 -4.13 19.38
C ILE A 46 -9.46 -5.03 18.14
N PHE A 47 -8.44 -4.80 17.32
CA PHE A 47 -8.18 -5.46 16.06
C PHE A 47 -6.73 -5.99 16.04
N PRO A 48 -6.46 -7.20 16.57
CA PRO A 48 -5.10 -7.73 16.71
C PRO A 48 -4.29 -7.84 15.41
N TRP A 49 -4.98 -7.92 14.26
CA TRP A 49 -4.36 -7.95 12.93
C TRP A 49 -3.75 -6.60 12.52
N ILE A 50 -4.08 -5.50 13.21
CA ILE A 50 -3.49 -4.18 12.95
C ILE A 50 -1.98 -4.20 13.15
N GLY A 51 -1.47 -4.96 14.12
CA GLY A 51 -0.03 -5.07 14.34
C GLY A 51 0.73 -5.62 13.13
N ASP A 52 0.23 -6.70 12.54
CA ASP A 52 0.83 -7.28 11.31
C ASP A 52 0.66 -6.35 10.11
N LEU A 53 -0.54 -5.77 9.94
CA LEU A 53 -0.83 -4.83 8.87
C LEU A 53 0.07 -3.59 8.94
N SER A 54 0.34 -3.07 10.14
CA SER A 54 1.21 -1.90 10.35
C SER A 54 2.64 -2.17 9.88
N LYS A 55 3.19 -3.35 10.21
CA LYS A 55 4.51 -3.76 9.74
C LYS A 55 4.55 -3.85 8.20
N LYS A 56 3.52 -4.46 7.60
CA LYS A 56 3.41 -4.61 6.14
C LYS A 56 3.30 -3.24 5.46
N LEU A 57 2.48 -2.34 6.01
CA LEU A 57 2.32 -0.98 5.50
C LEU A 57 3.65 -0.22 5.54
N SER A 58 4.36 -0.23 6.68
CA SER A 58 5.67 0.41 6.81
C SER A 58 6.68 -0.08 5.76
N ARG A 59 6.75 -1.41 5.56
CA ARG A 59 7.62 -2.01 4.55
C ARG A 59 7.20 -1.60 3.14
N ASN A 60 5.91 -1.60 2.84
CA ASN A 60 5.39 -1.24 1.52
C ASN A 60 5.59 0.25 1.19
N ILE A 61 5.50 1.14 2.18
CA ILE A 61 5.83 2.56 2.02
C ILE A 61 7.29 2.71 1.58
N SER A 62 8.24 2.08 2.29
CA SER A 62 9.64 2.10 1.86
C SER A 62 9.80 1.51 0.46
N PHE A 63 9.19 0.35 0.20
CA PHE A 63 9.31 -0.34 -1.07
C PHE A 63 8.86 0.49 -2.28
N VAL A 64 7.76 1.23 -2.18
CA VAL A 64 7.30 2.14 -3.25
C VAL A 64 8.31 3.24 -3.52
N HIS A 65 8.86 3.86 -2.47
CA HIS A 65 9.81 4.96 -2.61
C HIS A 65 11.19 4.47 -3.09
N ASP A 66 11.64 3.31 -2.60
CA ASP A 66 12.90 2.69 -3.00
C ASP A 66 12.86 2.16 -4.45
N SER A 67 11.66 1.84 -4.94
CA SER A 67 11.41 1.41 -6.32
C SER A 67 11.16 2.58 -7.29
N TYR A 68 11.35 3.83 -6.86
CA TYR A 68 11.16 5.00 -7.70
C TYR A 68 12.17 5.03 -8.85
N ILE A 69 11.68 5.29 -10.07
CA ILE A 69 12.52 5.46 -11.26
C ILE A 69 12.18 6.80 -11.92
N PRO A 70 13.13 7.76 -12.02
CA PRO A 70 12.86 9.06 -12.65
C PRO A 70 12.25 8.94 -14.04
N GLY A 71 11.14 9.65 -14.27
CA GLY A 71 10.42 9.64 -15.56
C GLY A 71 9.54 8.42 -15.83
N ASP A 72 9.46 7.44 -14.92
CA ASP A 72 8.61 6.27 -15.07
C ASP A 72 7.15 6.57 -14.64
N GLU A 73 6.21 6.50 -15.60
CA GLU A 73 4.78 6.66 -15.32
C GLU A 73 4.21 5.56 -14.40
N PHE A 74 4.87 4.39 -14.32
CA PHE A 74 4.47 3.32 -13.40
C PHE A 74 4.66 3.68 -11.93
N ASN A 75 5.44 4.71 -11.58
CA ASN A 75 5.57 5.16 -10.19
C ASN A 75 4.21 5.56 -9.59
N LYS A 76 3.39 6.30 -10.36
CA LYS A 76 2.04 6.69 -9.94
C LYS A 76 1.16 5.47 -9.75
N LYS A 77 1.24 4.50 -10.66
CA LYS A 77 0.50 3.24 -10.56
C LYS A 77 0.90 2.46 -9.31
N ARG A 78 2.19 2.30 -9.02
CA ARG A 78 2.68 1.59 -7.82
C ARG A 78 2.15 2.24 -6.53
N CYS A 79 2.06 3.57 -6.51
CA CYS A 79 1.47 4.28 -5.38
C CYS A 79 -0.05 4.06 -5.26
N TYR A 80 -0.76 4.03 -6.38
CA TYR A 80 -2.18 3.67 -6.41
C TYR A 80 -2.42 2.24 -5.93
N ASP A 81 -1.59 1.29 -6.38
CA ASP A 81 -1.66 -0.12 -5.97
C ASP A 81 -1.45 -0.27 -4.44
N LEU A 82 -0.54 0.51 -3.83
CA LEU A 82 -0.35 0.54 -2.37
C LEU A 82 -1.60 1.09 -1.65
N ASN A 83 -2.20 2.17 -2.17
CA ASN A 83 -3.43 2.72 -1.61
C ASN A 83 -4.57 1.70 -1.65
N PHE A 84 -4.76 1.04 -2.80
CA PHE A 84 -5.76 -0.01 -2.96
C PHE A 84 -5.49 -1.20 -2.02
N TRP A 85 -4.23 -1.63 -1.93
CA TRP A 85 -3.83 -2.72 -1.05
C TRP A 85 -4.22 -2.46 0.40
N LEU A 86 -3.99 -1.25 0.93
CA LEU A 86 -4.35 -0.92 2.32
C LEU A 86 -5.84 -1.14 2.58
N HIS A 87 -6.69 -0.64 1.68
CA HIS A 87 -8.14 -0.77 1.78
C HIS A 87 -8.59 -2.23 1.70
N ASP A 88 -8.07 -2.97 0.71
CA ASP A 88 -8.35 -4.40 0.52
C ASP A 88 -7.95 -5.22 1.76
N GLN A 89 -6.80 -4.94 2.37
CA GLN A 89 -6.36 -5.63 3.58
C GLN A 89 -7.26 -5.32 4.79
N VAL A 90 -7.64 -4.06 5.00
CA VAL A 90 -8.55 -3.70 6.11
C VAL A 90 -9.91 -4.38 5.90
N TYR A 91 -10.47 -4.33 4.68
CA TYR A 91 -11.73 -4.99 4.36
C TYR A 91 -11.68 -6.50 4.60
N LYS A 92 -10.65 -7.18 4.09
CA LYS A 92 -10.48 -8.63 4.26
C LYS A 92 -10.32 -9.04 5.72
N ASN A 93 -9.58 -8.28 6.51
CA ASN A 93 -9.41 -8.56 7.93
C ASN A 93 -10.68 -8.30 8.75
N LEU A 94 -11.49 -7.30 8.39
CA LEU A 94 -12.80 -7.09 9.01
C LEU A 94 -13.75 -8.25 8.71
N GLN A 95 -13.81 -8.70 7.45
CA GLN A 95 -14.61 -9.86 7.04
C GLN A 95 -14.17 -11.14 7.76
N SER A 96 -12.87 -11.44 7.80
CA SER A 96 -12.34 -12.66 8.45
C SER A 96 -12.53 -12.65 9.96
N SER A 97 -12.47 -11.49 10.60
CA SER A 97 -12.71 -11.32 12.03
C SER A 97 -14.20 -11.17 12.39
N LYS A 98 -15.11 -11.29 11.41
CA LYS A 98 -16.57 -11.11 11.58
C LYS A 98 -16.93 -9.78 12.25
N LYS A 99 -16.14 -8.74 11.97
CA LYS A 99 -16.37 -7.37 12.44
C LYS A 99 -17.13 -6.58 11.39
N SER A 100 -17.92 -5.60 11.84
CA SER A 100 -18.69 -4.74 10.93
C SER A 100 -17.78 -3.98 9.97
N THR A 101 -18.20 -3.86 8.71
CA THR A 101 -17.53 -3.02 7.71
C THR A 101 -17.64 -1.53 8.02
N GLU A 102 -18.48 -1.14 8.98
CA GLU A 102 -18.58 0.25 9.48
C GLU A 102 -17.24 0.78 10.01
N TYR A 103 -16.38 -0.10 10.53
CA TYR A 103 -15.05 0.27 11.02
C TYR A 103 -14.04 0.54 9.90
N LEU A 104 -14.34 0.19 8.64
CA LEU A 104 -13.42 0.28 7.51
C LEU A 104 -12.86 1.68 7.35
N GLY A 105 -13.74 2.68 7.25
CA GLY A 105 -13.33 4.09 7.05
C GLY A 105 -12.45 4.58 8.19
N GLY A 106 -12.91 4.42 9.44
CA GLY A 106 -12.16 4.90 10.61
C GLY A 106 -10.81 4.21 10.83
N ILE A 107 -10.67 2.94 10.45
CA ILE A 107 -9.39 2.22 10.50
C ILE A 107 -8.46 2.72 9.38
N VAL A 108 -8.96 2.80 8.15
CA VAL A 108 -8.18 3.26 6.99
C VAL A 108 -7.68 4.69 7.23
N ASP A 109 -8.53 5.61 7.70
CA ASP A 109 -8.16 7.00 7.98
C ASP A 109 -7.00 7.11 8.99
N LYS A 110 -7.04 6.28 10.04
CA LYS A 110 -5.98 6.23 11.05
C LYS A 110 -4.67 5.70 10.47
N LEU A 111 -4.72 4.62 9.69
CA LEU A 111 -3.54 4.04 9.05
C LEU A 111 -2.96 4.99 7.98
N GLN A 112 -3.82 5.66 7.22
CA GLN A 112 -3.41 6.68 6.25
C GLN A 112 -2.78 7.90 6.93
N SER A 113 -3.28 8.31 8.10
CA SER A 113 -2.66 9.40 8.86
C SER A 113 -1.23 9.02 9.31
N VAL A 114 -1.04 7.79 9.79
CA VAL A 114 0.30 7.28 10.13
C VAL A 114 1.20 7.20 8.90
N TRP A 115 0.68 6.73 7.77
CA TRP A 115 1.42 6.72 6.50
C TRP A 115 1.87 8.13 6.12
N GLN A 116 0.97 9.12 6.14
CA GLN A 116 1.32 10.52 5.88
C GLN A 116 2.49 10.98 6.76
N ASP A 117 2.42 10.74 8.07
CA ASP A 117 3.48 11.14 9.00
C ASP A 117 4.83 10.48 8.69
N ILE A 118 4.83 9.20 8.30
CA ILE A 118 6.05 8.48 7.88
C ILE A 118 6.64 9.16 6.65
N VAL A 119 5.81 9.47 5.65
CA VAL A 119 6.28 10.05 4.39
C VAL A 119 6.84 11.45 4.61
N ASP A 120 6.13 12.27 5.37
CA ASP A 120 6.52 13.67 5.63
C ASP A 120 7.86 13.77 6.36
N LYS A 121 8.20 12.79 7.21
CA LYS A 121 9.44 12.81 8.01
C LYS A 121 10.58 12.02 7.39
N GLU A 122 10.31 10.83 6.86
CA GLU A 122 11.35 9.89 6.44
C GLU A 122 11.71 10.04 4.94
N PHE A 123 10.82 10.66 4.16
CA PHE A 123 10.97 10.84 2.71
C PHE A 123 10.93 12.31 2.29
N GLN A 124 11.17 13.24 3.23
CA GLN A 124 11.25 14.67 2.96
C GLN A 124 12.33 14.98 1.90
N GLY A 125 11.98 15.83 0.93
CA GLY A 125 12.91 16.30 -0.10
C GLY A 125 13.21 15.28 -1.21
N ARG A 126 12.49 14.15 -1.27
CA ARG A 126 12.55 13.20 -2.39
C ARG A 126 11.83 13.77 -3.61
N ASP A 127 12.32 13.45 -4.81
CA ASP A 127 11.70 13.84 -6.09
C ASP A 127 10.31 13.20 -6.32
N PHE A 128 10.06 12.08 -5.64
CA PHE A 128 8.79 11.37 -5.67
C PHE A 128 8.35 10.99 -4.28
N THR A 129 7.06 11.19 -4.04
CA THR A 129 6.44 10.99 -2.74
C THR A 129 5.11 10.28 -2.96
N CYS A 130 4.99 9.06 -2.43
CA CYS A 130 3.75 8.30 -2.49
C CYS A 130 2.92 8.54 -1.22
N LEU A 131 1.84 9.30 -1.40
CA LEU A 131 0.96 9.74 -0.33
C LEU A 131 -0.33 8.89 -0.25
N PRO A 132 -0.96 8.82 0.94
CA PRO A 132 -2.27 8.21 1.08
C PRO A 132 -3.35 8.98 0.31
N ASP A 133 -4.19 8.27 -0.44
CA ASP A 133 -5.37 8.81 -1.09
C ASP A 133 -6.60 8.62 -0.20
N LYS A 134 -6.94 9.67 0.53
CA LYS A 134 -8.11 9.72 1.43
C LYS A 134 -9.44 9.63 0.69
N LYS A 135 -9.47 9.86 -0.62
CA LYS A 135 -10.68 9.81 -1.44
C LYS A 135 -10.87 8.46 -2.12
N LEU A 136 -9.87 7.57 -2.06
CA LEU A 136 -9.95 6.28 -2.74
C LEU A 136 -11.15 5.45 -2.26
N LEU A 137 -11.43 5.40 -0.95
CA LEU A 137 -12.60 4.70 -0.41
C LEU A 137 -13.91 5.19 -1.02
N LEU A 138 -14.09 6.51 -1.12
CA LEU A 138 -15.26 7.12 -1.75
C LEU A 138 -15.34 6.69 -3.21
N ASN A 139 -14.23 6.76 -3.94
CA ASN A 139 -14.17 6.39 -5.36
C ASN A 139 -14.45 4.91 -5.61
N MET A 140 -14.09 4.01 -4.68
CA MET A 140 -14.37 2.58 -4.78
C MET A 140 -15.82 2.22 -4.45
N GLN A 141 -16.50 2.98 -3.59
CA GLN A 141 -17.93 2.79 -3.32
C GLN A 141 -18.81 3.10 -4.55
N PHE A 142 -18.35 3.98 -5.44
CA PHE A 142 -19.03 4.26 -6.72
C PHE A 142 -18.89 3.15 -7.78
N LEU A 143 -18.08 2.11 -7.52
CA LEU A 143 -17.85 0.98 -8.43
C LEU A 143 -18.64 -0.28 -8.06
N GLN A 144 -19.50 -0.21 -7.03
CA GLN A 144 -20.41 -1.28 -6.61
C GLN A 144 -21.82 -1.06 -7.17
#